data_AF-A0A060BX41-F1
#
_entry.id   AF-A0A060BX41-F1
#
_cell.length_a   1.000
_cell.length_b   1.000
_cell.length_c   1.000
_cell.angle_alpha   90.00
_cell.angle_beta   90.00
_cell.angle_gamma   90.00
#
_symmetry.space_group_name_H-M   'P 1'
#
loop_
_entity.id
_entity.type
_entity.pdbx_description
1 polymer ?
#
loop_
_entity_poly.entity_id
_entity_poly.type
_entity_poly.pdbx_seq_one_letter_code
_entity_poly.pdbx_strand_id
1 'polypeptide(L)'
;LSDPQREAVLQHVTFEALEGEIGDYRLIGLLAPHLINAGADNTGWVDDYKGTPMLFAHGRRGISLAVACSVPWVARSVGYVGASDGWRQLVDGGRLDERYQRAEKGNIALAGEIDLSADGGKAIVTLGFGARPE
;
A
#
# COMPACT_ATOMS: atom_id res chain seq x y z
N LEU A 1 -4.54 -13.17 8.71
CA LEU A 1 -4.71 -14.54 8.16
C LEU A 1 -3.68 -14.73 7.05
N SER A 2 -3.32 -15.94 6.66
CA SER A 2 -2.44 -16.19 5.50
C SER A 2 -3.07 -17.20 4.54
N ASP A 3 -2.76 -17.11 3.25
CA ASP A 3 -3.20 -18.09 2.26
C ASP A 3 -2.43 -19.41 2.48
N PRO A 4 -3.08 -20.56 2.72
CA PRO A 4 -2.38 -21.83 2.90
C PRO A 4 -1.70 -22.36 1.62
N GLN A 5 -2.01 -21.78 0.46
CA GLN A 5 -1.49 -22.22 -0.85
C GLN A 5 -0.46 -21.25 -1.46
N ARG A 6 -0.31 -20.04 -0.89
CA ARG A 6 0.53 -18.98 -1.47
C ARG A 6 1.25 -18.21 -0.37
N GLU A 7 2.38 -17.60 -0.73
CA GLU A 7 3.12 -16.70 0.14
C GLU A 7 2.40 -15.35 0.26
N ALA A 8 1.26 -15.34 0.95
CA ALA A 8 0.42 -14.15 1.10
C ALA A 8 -0.17 -14.02 2.50
N VAL A 9 -0.15 -12.78 3.00
CA VAL A 9 -0.81 -12.39 4.25
C VAL A 9 -2.02 -11.53 3.90
N LEU A 10 -3.16 -11.83 4.50
CA LEU A 10 -4.43 -11.14 4.31
C LEU A 10 -4.83 -10.45 5.61
N GLN A 11 -5.22 -9.19 5.48
CA GLN A 11 -5.81 -8.39 6.54
C GLN A 11 -7.24 -8.02 6.15
N HIS A 12 -8.18 -8.52 6.94
CA HIS A 12 -9.59 -8.14 6.82
C HIS A 12 -9.78 -6.87 7.65
N VAL A 13 -10.25 -5.82 7.00
CA VAL A 13 -10.45 -4.49 7.57
C VAL A 13 -11.95 -4.20 7.55
N THR A 14 -12.46 -3.76 8.69
CA THR A 14 -13.78 -3.17 8.82
C THR A 14 -13.60 -1.79 9.44
N PHE A 15 -14.05 -0.77 8.73
CA PHE A 15 -14.13 0.61 9.22
C PHE A 15 -15.58 0.93 9.58
N GLU A 16 -15.80 1.52 10.75
CA GLU A 16 -17.10 1.94 11.24
C GLU A 16 -17.00 3.41 11.66
N ALA A 17 -17.85 4.26 11.07
CA ALA A 17 -18.00 5.65 11.50
C ALA A 17 -18.90 5.67 12.75
N LEU A 18 -18.30 5.91 13.92
CA LEU A 18 -19.04 6.01 15.18
C LEU A 18 -19.71 7.38 15.35
N GLU A 19 -19.26 8.37 14.60
CA GLU A 19 -19.82 9.72 14.51
C GLU A 19 -19.84 10.13 13.03
N GLY A 20 -20.90 10.79 12.59
CA GLY A 20 -21.08 11.14 11.18
C GLY A 20 -21.32 9.91 10.29
N GLU A 21 -21.00 10.06 9.01
CA GLU A 21 -21.18 9.03 7.98
C GLU A 21 -19.82 8.54 7.48
N ILE A 22 -19.78 7.34 6.88
CA ILE A 22 -18.53 6.76 6.37
C ILE A 22 -17.80 7.65 5.36
N GLY A 23 -18.56 8.44 4.57
CA GLY A 23 -18.04 9.37 3.58
C GLY A 23 -17.34 10.59 4.15
N ASP A 24 -17.48 10.85 5.46
CA ASP A 24 -16.77 11.93 6.15
C ASP A 24 -15.30 11.56 6.43
N TYR A 25 -14.94 10.29 6.22
CA TYR A 25 -13.61 9.75 6.53
C TYR A 25 -12.90 9.24 5.28
N ARG A 26 -11.57 9.22 5.37
CA ARG A 26 -10.68 8.60 4.39
C ARG A 26 -9.81 7.58 5.10
N LEU A 27 -9.68 6.38 4.54
CA LEU A 27 -8.84 5.34 5.08
C LEU A 27 -7.59 5.16 4.21
N ILE A 28 -6.42 5.37 4.80
CA ILE A 28 -5.14 5.20 4.12
C ILE A 28 -4.36 4.07 4.77
N GLY A 29 -3.99 3.07 3.96
CA GLY A 29 -3.01 2.05 4.33
C GLY A 29 -1.59 2.58 4.13
N LEU A 30 -0.76 2.51 5.18
CA LEU A 30 0.65 2.86 5.13
C LEU A 30 1.51 1.62 5.36
N LEU A 31 2.47 1.38 4.47
CA LEU A 31 3.35 0.22 4.54
C LEU A 31 4.80 0.64 4.29
N ALA A 32 5.67 0.42 5.27
CA ALA A 32 7.12 0.62 5.15
C ALA A 32 7.82 -0.74 5.04
N PRO A 33 8.09 -1.24 3.81
CA PRO A 33 8.69 -2.56 3.63
C PRO A 33 10.17 -2.55 4.03
N HIS A 34 10.56 -3.46 4.92
CA HIS A 34 11.95 -3.74 5.25
C HIS A 34 12.37 -5.11 4.66
N LEU A 35 12.40 -5.22 3.33
CA LEU A 35 12.63 -6.49 2.65
C LEU A 35 14.06 -7.00 2.93
N ILE A 36 14.17 -8.29 3.28
CA ILE A 36 15.45 -8.93 3.64
C ILE A 36 16.13 -8.25 4.83
N ASN A 37 15.33 -7.92 5.85
CA ASN A 37 15.78 -7.33 7.11
C ASN A 37 16.57 -6.02 6.91
N ALA A 38 16.26 -5.27 5.85
CA ALA A 38 16.91 -4.01 5.51
C ALA A 38 15.86 -2.93 5.25
N GLY A 39 15.91 -1.84 6.03
CA GLY A 39 15.08 -0.67 5.77
C GLY A 39 15.55 0.12 4.54
N ALA A 40 16.86 0.13 4.25
CA ALA A 40 17.41 0.77 3.07
C ALA A 40 17.46 -0.18 1.85
N ASP A 41 17.72 0.38 0.67
CA ASP A 41 17.92 -0.37 -0.58
C ASP A 41 16.66 -1.13 -1.06
N ASN A 42 15.50 -0.55 -0.77
CA ASN A 42 14.20 -0.97 -1.31
C ASN A 42 13.82 -0.03 -2.46
N THR A 43 13.27 -0.59 -3.53
CA THR A 43 12.61 0.16 -4.60
C THR A 43 11.13 -0.17 -4.57
N GLY A 44 10.28 0.85 -4.48
CA GLY A 44 8.83 0.70 -4.56
C GLY A 44 8.23 1.51 -5.71
N TRP A 45 7.10 1.05 -6.23
CA TRP A 45 6.39 1.73 -7.31
C TRP A 45 4.90 1.38 -7.33
N VAL A 46 4.14 2.24 -8.00
CA VAL A 46 2.73 2.03 -8.36
C VAL A 46 2.68 1.40 -9.75
N ASP A 47 1.89 0.35 -9.92
CA ASP A 47 1.64 -0.25 -11.23
C ASP A 47 0.35 -1.08 -11.21
N ASP A 48 -0.01 -1.64 -12.35
CA ASP A 48 -1.15 -2.53 -12.52
C ASP A 48 -0.68 -3.94 -12.95
N TYR A 49 -1.14 -4.99 -12.27
CA TYR A 49 -0.89 -6.36 -12.66
C TYR A 49 -2.13 -6.97 -13.32
N LYS A 50 -2.06 -7.24 -14.64
CA LYS A 50 -3.18 -7.79 -15.42
C LYS A 50 -4.48 -6.99 -15.27
N GLY A 51 -4.35 -5.66 -15.21
CA GLY A 51 -5.47 -4.73 -15.03
C GLY A 51 -5.92 -4.54 -13.58
N THR A 52 -5.25 -5.18 -12.62
CA THR A 52 -5.50 -4.96 -11.18
C THR A 52 -4.53 -3.92 -10.63
N PRO A 53 -5.02 -2.76 -10.14
CA PRO A 53 -4.17 -1.72 -9.57
C PRO A 53 -3.52 -2.16 -8.25
N MET A 54 -2.19 -2.05 -8.16
CA MET A 54 -1.41 -2.52 -7.00
C MET A 54 -0.31 -1.53 -6.59
N LEU A 55 0.32 -1.82 -5.46
CA LEU A 55 1.57 -1.21 -5.00
C LEU A 55 2.63 -2.29 -4.89
N PHE A 56 3.85 -2.00 -5.34
CA PHE A 56 4.94 -2.97 -5.38
C PHE A 56 6.15 -2.47 -4.64
N ALA A 57 6.95 -3.40 -4.14
CA ALA A 57 8.32 -3.15 -3.73
C ALA A 57 9.21 -4.35 -4.00
N HIS A 58 10.48 -4.11 -4.28
CA HIS A 58 11.51 -5.13 -4.25
C HIS A 58 12.72 -4.66 -3.45
N GLY A 59 13.32 -5.59 -2.73
CA GLY A 59 14.55 -5.38 -1.99
C GLY A 59 15.72 -6.10 -2.67
N ARG A 60 16.76 -6.35 -1.87
CA ARG A 60 17.93 -7.11 -2.31
C ARG A 60 17.54 -8.50 -2.80
N ARG A 61 18.33 -9.03 -3.73
CA ARG A 61 18.18 -10.39 -4.30
C ARG A 61 16.83 -10.63 -5.01
N GLY A 62 16.11 -9.56 -5.39
CA GLY A 62 14.85 -9.64 -6.12
C GLY A 62 13.64 -10.00 -5.26
N ILE A 63 13.79 -10.16 -3.95
CA ILE A 63 12.66 -10.47 -3.08
C ILE A 63 11.68 -9.30 -3.12
N SER A 64 10.45 -9.63 -3.47
CA SER A 64 9.43 -8.69 -3.88
C SER A 64 8.18 -8.84 -3.04
N LEU A 65 7.44 -7.75 -2.97
CA LEU A 65 6.17 -7.58 -2.29
C LEU A 65 5.20 -6.91 -3.27
N ALA A 66 3.98 -7.41 -3.32
CA ALA A 66 2.86 -6.78 -3.99
C ALA A 66 1.71 -6.57 -2.98
N VAL A 67 1.06 -5.42 -3.06
CA VAL A 67 -0.10 -5.07 -2.23
C VAL A 67 -1.30 -4.86 -3.13
N ALA A 68 -2.36 -5.62 -2.84
CA ALA A 68 -3.65 -5.51 -3.51
C ALA A 68 -4.74 -5.23 -2.47
N CYS A 69 -5.85 -4.66 -2.94
CA CYS A 69 -7.05 -4.46 -2.14
C CYS A 69 -8.25 -5.07 -2.86
N SER A 70 -9.20 -5.61 -2.10
CA SER A 70 -10.46 -6.15 -2.64
C SER A 70 -11.42 -5.07 -3.15
N VAL A 71 -11.21 -3.82 -2.74
CA VAL A 71 -11.93 -2.63 -3.21
C VAL A 71 -10.96 -1.71 -3.96
N PRO A 72 -11.45 -0.79 -4.80
CA PRO A 72 -10.60 0.15 -5.52
C PRO A 72 -9.72 1.00 -4.60
N TRP A 73 -8.58 1.42 -5.13
CA TRP A 73 -7.79 2.50 -4.54
C TRP A 73 -8.32 3.84 -5.05
N VAL A 74 -8.56 4.79 -4.15
CA VAL A 74 -8.87 6.18 -4.50
C VAL A 74 -7.62 6.91 -4.97
N ALA A 75 -6.48 6.63 -4.32
CA ALA A 75 -5.18 7.20 -4.66
C ALA A 75 -4.05 6.24 -4.23
N ARG A 76 -2.93 6.26 -4.95
CA ARG A 76 -1.73 5.45 -4.66
C ARG A 76 -0.47 6.30 -4.74
N SER A 77 0.47 6.05 -3.84
CA SER A 77 1.70 6.84 -3.72
C SER A 77 2.84 6.01 -3.14
N VAL A 78 4.06 6.25 -3.62
CA VAL A 78 5.29 5.63 -3.12
C VAL A 78 6.37 6.69 -2.93
N GLY A 79 6.86 6.83 -1.70
CA GLY A 79 7.79 7.89 -1.32
C GLY A 79 8.90 7.44 -0.38
N TYR A 80 9.81 8.35 -0.08
CA TYR A 80 10.92 8.13 0.85
C TYR A 80 10.51 8.46 2.29
N VAL A 81 10.79 7.55 3.21
CA VAL A 81 10.44 7.70 4.64
C VAL A 81 11.07 8.95 5.23
N GLY A 82 10.25 9.77 5.89
CA GLY A 82 10.60 11.03 6.53
C GLY A 82 10.59 12.25 5.61
N ALA A 83 10.46 12.07 4.29
CA ALA A 83 10.57 13.16 3.32
C ALA A 83 9.34 13.27 2.40
N SER A 84 8.97 12.19 1.71
CA SER A 84 7.88 12.18 0.73
C SER A 84 6.93 11.00 0.88
N ASP A 85 7.05 10.21 1.94
CA ASP A 85 6.13 9.11 2.22
C ASP A 85 4.67 9.59 2.44
N GLY A 86 3.73 8.63 2.36
CA GLY A 86 2.31 8.92 2.53
C GLY A 86 1.94 9.57 3.87
N TRP A 87 2.65 9.27 4.97
CA TRP A 87 2.41 9.95 6.24
C TRP A 87 2.77 11.44 6.16
N ARG A 88 3.90 11.78 5.55
CA ARG A 88 4.27 13.19 5.29
C ARG A 88 3.26 13.89 4.40
N GLN A 89 2.83 13.26 3.32
CA GLN A 89 1.79 13.81 2.44
C GLN A 89 0.47 14.09 3.17
N LEU A 90 0.05 13.19 4.06
CA LEU A 90 -1.17 13.37 4.86
C LEU A 90 -1.03 14.48 5.91
N VAL A 91 0.12 14.57 6.59
CA VAL A 91 0.36 15.63 7.59
C VAL A 91 0.40 17.01 6.92
N ASP A 92 1.04 17.13 5.76
CA ASP A 92 1.27 18.43 5.12
C ASP A 92 0.09 18.87 4.25
N GLY A 93 -0.59 17.94 3.58
CA GLY A 93 -1.59 18.23 2.55
C GLY A 93 -2.92 17.48 2.71
N GLY A 94 -3.04 16.58 3.69
CA GLY A 94 -4.27 15.83 3.97
C GLY A 94 -4.65 14.82 2.89
N ARG A 95 -3.80 14.57 1.88
CA ARG A 95 -4.08 13.66 0.76
C ARG A 95 -2.80 13.05 0.21
N LEU A 96 -2.92 11.91 -0.45
CA LEU A 96 -1.82 11.34 -1.23
C LEU A 96 -1.62 12.15 -2.53
N ASP A 97 -0.37 12.35 -2.92
CA ASP A 97 0.02 13.00 -4.17
C ASP A 97 0.47 11.93 -5.16
N GLU A 98 -0.38 11.67 -6.16
CA GLU A 98 -0.16 10.61 -7.14
C GLU A 98 0.99 10.92 -8.12
N ARG A 99 1.67 12.06 -8.01
CA ARG A 99 2.93 12.27 -8.74
C ARG A 99 4.06 11.37 -8.21
N TYR A 100 3.96 10.92 -6.96
CA TYR A 100 4.94 10.01 -6.35
C TYR A 100 4.62 8.56 -6.74
N GLN A 101 5.01 8.17 -7.96
CA GLN A 101 4.73 6.83 -8.49
C GLN A 101 5.85 5.83 -8.20
N ARG A 102 7.05 6.28 -7.80
CA ARG A 102 8.23 5.43 -7.63
C ARG A 102 9.25 6.07 -6.70
N ALA A 103 9.84 5.25 -5.83
CA ALA A 103 11.00 5.61 -5.01
C ALA A 103 12.01 4.47 -5.06
N GLU A 104 13.27 4.77 -5.42
CA GLU A 104 14.29 3.75 -5.68
C GLU A 104 15.36 3.71 -4.60
N LYS A 105 15.87 2.49 -4.33
CA LYS A 105 17.09 2.20 -3.54
C LYS A 105 17.15 2.96 -2.21
N GLY A 106 16.03 3.04 -1.50
CA GLY A 106 15.91 3.86 -0.31
C GLY A 106 15.25 3.15 0.85
N ASN A 107 15.07 3.93 1.92
CA ASN A 107 14.03 3.66 2.90
C ASN A 107 12.73 4.24 2.37
N ILE A 108 11.83 3.37 1.91
CA ILE A 108 10.63 3.74 1.15
C ILE A 108 9.38 3.32 1.91
N ALA A 109 8.26 3.97 1.58
CA ALA A 109 6.94 3.57 2.04
C ALA A 109 5.93 3.63 0.89
N LEU A 110 5.05 2.64 0.88
CA LEU A 110 3.89 2.54 -0.01
C LEU A 110 2.67 3.08 0.75
N ALA A 111 1.82 3.81 0.05
CA ALA A 111 0.57 4.33 0.58
C ALA A 111 -0.56 4.15 -0.43
N GLY A 112 -1.70 3.68 0.06
CA GLY A 112 -2.91 3.50 -0.75
C GLY A 112 -4.13 3.95 0.04
N GLU A 113 -4.93 4.82 -0.57
CA GLU A 113 -6.23 5.21 -0.04
C GLU A 113 -7.29 4.22 -0.49
N ILE A 114 -7.99 3.63 0.46
CA ILE A 114 -8.98 2.57 0.26
C ILE A 114 -10.35 3.21 0.09
N ASP A 115 -11.07 2.85 -0.98
CA ASP A 115 -12.44 3.30 -1.18
C ASP A 115 -13.40 2.63 -0.18
N LEU A 116 -13.68 3.34 0.91
CA LEU A 116 -14.60 2.88 1.96
C LEU A 116 -16.05 2.70 1.47
N SER A 117 -16.44 3.43 0.41
CA SER A 117 -17.81 3.41 -0.09
C SER A 117 -18.12 2.15 -0.92
N ALA A 118 -17.09 1.51 -1.47
CA ALA A 118 -17.22 0.40 -2.40
C ALA A 118 -17.83 -0.87 -1.79
N ASP A 119 -17.59 -1.14 -0.50
CA ASP A 119 -18.12 -2.33 0.21
C ASP A 119 -18.50 -2.02 1.67
N GLY A 120 -19.14 -0.86 1.90
CA GLY A 120 -19.68 -0.50 3.23
C GLY A 120 -18.64 -0.54 4.34
N GLY A 121 -17.46 0.02 4.09
CA GLY A 121 -16.34 0.09 5.04
C GLY A 121 -15.52 -1.19 5.19
N LYS A 122 -15.79 -2.22 4.38
CA LYS A 122 -15.04 -3.48 4.41
C LYS A 122 -14.02 -3.52 3.30
N ALA A 123 -12.85 -4.08 3.61
CA ALA A 123 -11.80 -4.32 2.63
C ALA A 123 -10.93 -5.50 3.07
N ILE A 124 -10.37 -6.21 2.09
CA ILE A 124 -9.29 -7.16 2.30
C ILE A 124 -8.05 -6.56 1.67
N VAL A 125 -7.03 -6.31 2.48
CA VAL A 125 -5.69 -5.93 2.00
C VAL A 125 -4.83 -7.17 2.00
N THR A 126 -4.22 -7.48 0.85
CA THR A 126 -3.36 -8.65 0.69
C THR A 126 -1.93 -8.21 0.40
N LEU A 127 -0.98 -8.77 1.14
CA LEU A 127 0.45 -8.64 0.92
C LEU A 127 0.95 -9.97 0.36
N GLY A 128 1.29 -10.00 -0.93
CA GLY A 128 1.88 -11.16 -1.60
C GLY A 128 3.40 -11.03 -1.70
N PHE A 129 4.12 -12.14 -1.50
CA PHE A 129 5.58 -12.18 -1.56
C PHE A 129 6.08 -13.08 -2.68
N GLY A 130 7.21 -12.73 -3.29
CA GLY A 130 7.76 -13.49 -4.41
C GLY A 130 9.25 -13.25 -4.63
N ALA A 131 9.86 -14.08 -5.48
CA ALA A 131 11.25 -13.92 -5.90
C ALA A 131 11.43 -12.86 -6.99
N ARG A 132 10.32 -12.37 -7.56
CA ARG A 132 10.20 -11.32 -8.57
C ARG A 132 8.88 -10.57 -8.38
N PRO A 133 8.77 -9.34 -8.89
CA PRO A 133 7.55 -8.56 -8.75
C PRO A 133 6.42 -8.94 -9.73
N GLU A 134 6.74 -9.59 -10.86
CA GLU A 134 5.78 -10.14 -11.84
C GLU A 134 5.30 -11.58 -11.54
#